data_AF-A0A149QWP5-F1
#
_entry.id   AF-A0A149QWP5-F1
#
_cell.length_a   1.000
_cell.length_b   1.000
_cell.length_c   1.000
_cell.angle_alpha   90.00
_cell.angle_beta   90.00
_cell.angle_gamma   90.00
#
_symmetry.space_group_name_H-M   'P 1'
#
loop_
_entity.id
_entity.type
_entity.pdbx_description
1 polymer ?
#
loop_
_entity_poly.entity_id
_entity_poly.type
_entity_poly.pdbx_seq_one_letter_code
_entity_poly.pdbx_strand_id
1 'polypeptide(L)'
;MMSGKNPNTENSLSTEAPMVRIGIDVGGTFTDFPVSEAEGGELSYFKTPPTPHDPSEAILAGIRTILATWGIAAGKVAYLGHGITVATNMIIEGNRVVM
;
A
#
# COMPACT_ATOMS: atom_id res chain seq x y z
N MET A 1 -26.45 -0.78 -49.15
CA MET A 1 -26.57 -0.70 -47.67
C MET A 1 -25.18 -0.89 -47.11
N MET A 2 -24.63 0.19 -46.54
CA MET A 2 -23.21 0.35 -46.26
C MET A 2 -22.78 -0.45 -45.02
N SER A 3 -21.63 -1.10 -45.16
CA SER A 3 -20.79 -1.59 -44.07
C SER A 3 -20.31 -0.40 -43.22
N GLY A 4 -20.26 -0.61 -41.92
CA GLY A 4 -19.69 0.34 -40.97
C GLY A 4 -19.71 -0.25 -39.57
N LYS A 5 -18.81 -1.21 -39.31
CA LYS A 5 -18.42 -1.56 -37.95
C LYS A 5 -17.99 -0.25 -37.27
N ASN A 6 -18.67 0.11 -36.20
CA ASN A 6 -18.31 1.27 -35.38
C ASN A 6 -16.94 0.98 -34.73
N PRO A 7 -15.87 1.71 -35.08
CA PRO A 7 -14.52 1.44 -34.57
C PRO A 7 -14.26 2.14 -33.23
N ASN A 8 -15.26 2.28 -32.37
CA ASN A 8 -15.05 2.83 -31.03
C ASN A 8 -14.68 1.71 -30.05
N THR A 9 -13.54 1.06 -30.34
CA THR A 9 -12.77 0.28 -29.36
C THR A 9 -11.56 1.10 -28.95
N GLU A 10 -11.77 2.37 -28.61
CA GLU A 10 -10.75 3.18 -27.97
C GLU A 10 -10.95 3.05 -26.47
N ASN A 11 -10.14 2.18 -25.89
CA ASN A 11 -9.88 2.13 -24.45
C ASN A 11 -9.54 3.56 -24.00
N SER A 12 -10.49 4.23 -23.37
CA SER A 12 -10.27 5.54 -22.75
C SER A 12 -9.35 5.32 -21.56
N LEU A 13 -8.04 5.37 -21.80
CA LEU A 13 -7.04 5.46 -20.75
C LEU A 13 -7.41 6.69 -19.92
N SER A 14 -7.93 6.45 -18.72
CA SER A 14 -8.31 7.48 -17.76
C SER A 14 -7.11 8.40 -17.54
N THR A 15 -7.29 9.69 -17.81
CA THR A 15 -6.24 10.72 -17.65
C THR A 15 -5.96 11.04 -16.17
N GLU A 16 -6.69 10.41 -15.25
CA GLU A 16 -6.45 10.54 -13.83
C GLU A 16 -5.52 9.45 -13.32
N ALA A 17 -4.57 9.83 -12.46
CA ALA A 17 -3.71 8.89 -11.75
C ALA A 17 -4.57 7.82 -11.04
N PRO A 18 -4.19 6.53 -11.13
CA PRO A 18 -4.97 5.44 -10.59
C PRO A 18 -5.11 5.57 -9.08
N MET A 19 -6.26 5.15 -8.56
CA MET A 19 -6.45 5.02 -7.12
C MET A 19 -5.61 3.84 -6.61
N VAL A 20 -5.07 3.94 -5.40
CA VAL A 20 -4.22 2.90 -4.81
C VAL A 20 -4.75 2.37 -3.48
N ARG A 21 -4.39 1.13 -3.17
CA ARG A 21 -4.64 0.46 -1.90
C ARG A 21 -3.30 0.20 -1.24
N ILE A 22 -3.20 0.53 0.04
CA ILE A 22 -1.98 0.34 0.83
C ILE A 22 -2.35 -0.55 2.01
N GLY A 23 -1.75 -1.72 2.09
CA GLY A 23 -1.70 -2.51 3.31
C GLY A 23 -0.52 -2.06 4.17
N ILE A 24 -0.64 -2.24 5.47
CA ILE A 24 0.39 -1.98 6.48
C ILE A 24 0.39 -3.19 7.41
N ASP A 25 1.53 -3.82 7.59
CA ASP A 25 1.75 -4.83 8.64
C ASP A 25 2.91 -4.37 9.53
N VAL A 26 2.59 -4.07 10.79
CA VAL A 26 3.60 -3.67 11.78
C VAL A 26 4.05 -4.90 12.55
N GLY A 27 5.30 -5.30 12.34
CA GLY A 27 6.01 -6.30 13.13
C GLY A 27 7.00 -5.69 14.13
N GLY A 28 7.78 -6.54 14.80
CA GLY A 28 8.83 -6.11 15.73
C GLY A 28 10.10 -5.59 15.05
N THR A 29 10.42 -6.11 13.85
CA THR A 29 11.66 -5.74 13.15
C THR A 29 11.43 -4.78 11.99
N PHE A 30 10.28 -4.83 11.33
CA PHE A 30 9.98 -4.00 10.17
C PHE A 30 8.49 -3.70 10.11
N THR A 31 8.15 -2.63 9.38
CA THR A 31 6.79 -2.42 8.87
C THR A 31 6.77 -2.71 7.37
N ASP A 32 5.89 -3.60 6.96
CA ASP A 32 5.71 -4.04 5.59
C ASP A 32 4.50 -3.34 4.95
N PHE A 33 4.64 -2.95 3.69
CA PHE A 33 3.62 -2.23 2.94
C PHE A 33 3.37 -2.88 1.57
N PRO A 34 2.43 -3.83 1.48
CA PRO A 34 1.90 -4.27 0.19
C PRO A 34 1.04 -3.15 -0.43
N VAL A 35 1.33 -2.79 -1.68
CA VAL A 35 0.69 -1.69 -2.42
C VAL A 35 0.25 -2.18 -3.79
N SER A 36 -0.99 -1.86 -4.17
CA SER A 36 -1.50 -2.15 -5.52
C SER A 36 -2.45 -1.05 -6.00
N GLU A 37 -2.69 -1.02 -7.31
CA GLU A 37 -3.79 -0.25 -7.89
C GLU A 37 -5.15 -0.78 -7.40
N ALA A 38 -6.14 0.10 -7.32
CA ALA A 38 -7.45 -0.21 -6.75
C ALA A 38 -8.29 -1.13 -7.63
N GLU A 39 -8.12 -1.05 -8.95
CA GLU A 39 -8.83 -1.83 -9.97
C GLU A 39 -8.22 -3.22 -10.21
N GLY A 40 -7.15 -3.55 -9.48
CA GLY A 40 -6.34 -4.73 -9.72
C GLY A 40 -5.08 -4.37 -10.51
N GLY A 41 -3.95 -4.92 -10.09
CA GLY A 41 -2.64 -4.59 -10.64
C GLY A 41 -1.55 -5.38 -9.94
N GLU A 42 -0.30 -5.17 -10.35
CA GLU A 42 0.84 -5.82 -9.72
C GLU A 42 1.01 -5.35 -8.27
N LEU A 43 1.32 -6.29 -7.38
CA LEU A 43 1.55 -6.01 -5.97
C LEU A 43 3.02 -5.62 -5.77
N SER A 44 3.24 -4.40 -5.33
CA SER A 44 4.56 -3.91 -4.92
C SER A 44 4.70 -3.96 -3.41
N TYR A 45 5.93 -4.10 -2.95
CA TYR A 45 6.23 -4.21 -1.52
C TYR A 45 7.26 -3.17 -1.12
N PHE A 46 6.93 -2.41 -0.08
CA PHE A 46 7.84 -1.48 0.56
C PHE A 46 8.06 -1.92 2.00
N LYS A 47 9.22 -1.59 2.53
CA LYS A 47 9.58 -1.92 3.90
C LYS A 47 10.26 -0.74 4.55
N THR A 48 9.89 -0.42 5.78
CA THR A 48 10.59 0.58 6.58
C THR A 48 11.24 -0.08 7.79
N PRO A 49 12.42 0.41 8.22
CA PRO A 49 12.99 0.05 9.52
C PRO A 49 12.00 0.27 10.66
N PRO A 50 12.18 -0.42 11.81
CA PRO A 50 11.27 -0.28 12.93
C PRO A 50 11.50 1.07 13.63
N THR A 51 10.44 1.62 14.20
CA THR A 51 10.50 2.76 15.15
C THR A 51 9.94 2.30 16.50
N PRO A 52 10.75 1.63 17.34
CA PRO A 52 10.34 1.00 18.61
C PRO A 52 9.51 1.87 19.53
N HIS A 53 9.89 3.13 19.65
CA HIS A 53 9.31 4.09 20.56
C HIS A 53 7.98 4.66 20.04
N ASP A 54 7.79 4.67 18.72
CA ASP A 54 6.54 5.07 18.08
C ASP A 54 6.40 4.42 16.69
N PRO A 55 5.68 3.29 16.57
CA PRO A 55 5.43 2.63 15.29
C PRO A 55 4.71 3.51 14.26
N SER A 56 4.01 4.57 14.69
CA SER A 56 3.32 5.50 13.81
C SER A 56 4.29 6.25 12.90
N GLU A 57 5.52 6.49 13.36
CA GLU A 57 6.56 7.14 12.57
C GLU A 57 6.98 6.31 11.36
N ALA A 58 7.23 5.01 11.55
CA ALA A 58 7.51 4.06 10.47
C ALA A 58 6.35 4.01 9.46
N ILE A 59 5.11 3.97 9.95
CA ILE A 59 3.91 3.99 9.09
C ILE A 59 3.87 5.25 8.22
N LEU A 60 3.97 6.44 8.83
CA LEU A 60 3.91 7.70 8.08
C LEU A 60 5.08 7.86 7.12
N ALA A 61 6.29 7.45 7.51
CA ALA A 61 7.47 7.48 6.64
C ALA A 61 7.29 6.56 5.42
N GLY A 62 6.76 5.35 5.63
CA GLY A 62 6.47 4.40 4.56
C GLY A 62 5.44 4.93 3.58
N ILE A 63 4.29 5.43 4.08
CA ILE A 63 3.24 6.01 3.23
C ILE A 63 3.79 7.18 2.40
N ARG A 64 4.53 8.11 3.02
CA ARG A 64 5.13 9.25 2.29
C ARG A 64 6.09 8.79 1.20
N THR A 65 6.91 7.79 1.49
CA THR A 65 7.85 7.21 0.52
C THR A 65 7.10 6.60 -0.66
N ILE A 66 6.08 5.78 -0.40
CA ILE A 66 5.24 5.14 -1.43
C ILE A 66 4.61 6.19 -2.35
N LEU A 67 3.96 7.21 -1.77
CA LEU A 67 3.32 8.28 -2.53
C LEU A 67 4.31 9.06 -3.40
N ALA A 68 5.50 9.36 -2.86
CA ALA A 68 6.55 10.04 -3.61
C ALA A 68 7.13 9.16 -4.73
N THR A 69 7.39 7.88 -4.47
CA THR A 69 7.94 6.95 -5.46
C THR A 69 6.98 6.70 -6.61
N TRP A 70 5.68 6.66 -6.35
CA TRP A 70 4.67 6.42 -7.38
C TRP A 70 4.13 7.70 -8.02
N GLY A 71 4.51 8.87 -7.50
CA GLY A 71 4.00 10.16 -7.98
C GLY A 71 2.50 10.35 -7.72
N ILE A 72 1.97 9.76 -6.64
CA ILE A 72 0.54 9.72 -6.34
C ILE A 72 0.22 10.69 -5.22
N ALA A 73 -0.86 11.46 -5.39
CA ALA A 73 -1.36 12.34 -4.33
C ALA A 73 -2.05 11.52 -3.22
N ALA A 74 -1.94 11.96 -1.97
CA ALA A 74 -2.57 11.27 -0.83
C ALA A 74 -4.10 11.07 -1.00
N GLY A 75 -4.78 11.99 -1.67
CA GLY A 75 -6.21 11.88 -1.98
C GLY A 75 -6.58 10.75 -2.95
N LYS A 76 -5.59 10.10 -3.57
CA LYS A 76 -5.78 8.93 -4.46
C LYS A 76 -5.58 7.60 -3.72
N VAL A 77 -5.34 7.62 -2.41
CA VAL A 77 -5.38 6.40 -1.59
C VAL A 77 -6.84 6.04 -1.31
N ALA A 78 -7.35 5.01 -2.00
CA ALA A 78 -8.72 4.53 -1.84
C ALA A 78 -8.91 3.64 -0.61
N TYR A 79 -7.84 2.99 -0.14
CA TYR A 79 -7.90 2.06 0.97
C TYR A 79 -6.58 2.03 1.74
N LEU A 80 -6.69 2.04 3.06
CA LEU A 80 -5.59 1.83 3.99
C LEU A 80 -5.96 0.68 4.93
N GLY A 81 -5.32 -0.47 4.78
CA GLY A 81 -5.53 -1.63 5.66
C GLY A 81 -4.39 -1.73 6.67
N HIS A 82 -4.69 -1.62 7.96
CA HIS A 82 -3.69 -1.68 9.01
C HIS A 82 -3.80 -2.99 9.81
N GLY A 83 -2.75 -3.81 9.75
CA GLY A 83 -2.54 -5.00 10.55
C GLY A 83 -1.35 -4.84 11.47
N ILE A 84 -1.39 -5.54 12.60
CA ILE A 84 -0.28 -5.63 13.55
C ILE A 84 -0.02 -7.09 13.85
N THR A 85 1.24 -7.50 13.81
CA THR A 85 1.67 -8.87 14.17
C THR A 85 2.38 -8.93 15.52
N VAL A 86 2.68 -7.75 16.10
CA VAL A 86 3.34 -7.60 17.42
C VAL A 86 2.63 -8.41 18.51
N ALA A 87 1.29 -8.33 18.61
CA ALA A 87 0.54 -9.02 19.65
C ALA A 87 0.68 -10.55 19.60
N THR A 88 0.70 -11.13 18.41
CA THR A 88 0.81 -12.58 18.22
C THR A 88 2.22 -13.07 18.52
N ASN A 89 3.24 -12.32 18.08
CA ASN A 89 4.63 -12.63 18.41
C ASN A 89 4.90 -12.55 19.91
N MET A 90 4.29 -11.59 20.63
CA MET A 90 4.45 -11.48 22.08
C MET A 90 3.98 -12.72 22.85
N ILE A 91 2.90 -13.37 22.38
CA ILE A 91 2.38 -14.61 22.99
C ILE A 91 3.34 -15.78 22.77
N ILE A 92 3.89 -15.90 21.55
CA ILE A 92 4.80 -17.00 21.19
C ILE A 92 6.18 -16.82 21.83
N GLU A 93 6.71 -15.60 21.88
CA GLU A 93 8.06 -15.27 22.37
C GLU A 93 8.12 -15.08 23.89
N GLY A 94 7.01 -15.25 24.61
CA GLY A 94 6.98 -15.24 26.07
C GLY A 94 7.13 -13.86 26.68
N ASN A 95 6.38 -12.88 26.16
CA ASN A 95 6.33 -11.50 26.67
C ASN A 95 7.61 -10.68 26.43
N ARG A 96 8.45 -11.10 25.48
CA ARG A 96 9.60 -10.31 25.02
C ARG A 96 9.17 -9.52 23.79
N VAL A 97 9.18 -8.20 23.92
CA VAL A 97 9.09 -7.29 22.79
C VAL A 97 10.51 -7.15 22.24
N VAL A 98 10.76 -7.72 21.07
CA VAL A 98 11.92 -7.33 20.26
C VAL A 98 11.44 -6.21 19.35
N MET A 99 11.45 -4.98 19.88
CA MET A 99 11.33 -3.75 19.10
C MET A 99 12.74 -3.26 18.79
#